data_AF-A0A7J4UXW1-F1
#
_entry.id   AF-A0A7J4UXW1-F1
#
_cell.length_a   1.000
_cell.length_b   1.000
_cell.length_c   1.000
_cell.angle_alpha   90.00
_cell.angle_beta   90.00
_cell.angle_gamma   90.00
#
_symmetry.space_group_name_H-M   'P 1'
#
loop_
_entity.id
_entity.type
_entity.pdbx_description
1 polymer ?
#
loop_
_entity_poly.entity_id
_entity_poly.type
_entity_poly.pdbx_seq_one_letter_code
_entity_poly.pdbx_strand_id
1 'polypeptide(L)'
;MGDPKFSRRKYEKPSHPWEGERIKAENELLMKYGLKNKRELWRAQSFIRTLRAQSRDLQARVRTGDKQAEVETKELLQRCAKLALLPPEGATLNDVLSLNTEAVLQRRFQTVIYRKGLAFTPNQARQFIVHGHAAISGRKVTIPGYMVKRGEEEQIDYHTKSPISNDMHPVRPKPEDLQKIKEAAEATKPEEKNEIKVAKPKLAKIIKTELKEEKEAETEVPEAPEQEG
;
A
#
# COMPACT_ATOMS: atom_id res chain seq x y z
N MET A 1 28.80 34.72 -3.81
CA MET A 1 27.44 34.16 -3.98
C MET A 1 27.54 32.67 -3.68
N GLY A 2 26.73 32.13 -2.75
CA GLY A 2 26.80 30.72 -2.37
C GLY A 2 26.14 29.77 -3.37
N ASP A 3 26.35 28.47 -3.18
CA ASP A 3 25.81 27.43 -4.07
C ASP A 3 24.27 27.42 -4.11
N PRO A 4 23.65 27.28 -5.30
CA PRO A 4 22.19 27.20 -5.43
C PRO A 4 21.58 25.98 -4.71
N LYS A 5 20.55 26.21 -3.89
CA LYS A 5 19.82 25.13 -3.23
C LYS A 5 18.71 24.56 -4.12
N PHE A 6 18.89 23.34 -4.63
CA PHE A 6 17.89 22.64 -5.45
C PHE A 6 16.74 22.02 -4.61
N SER A 7 15.78 22.85 -4.18
CA SER A 7 14.57 22.38 -3.49
C SER A 7 13.53 21.83 -4.47
N ARG A 8 13.16 20.55 -4.32
CA ARG A 8 12.15 19.87 -5.15
C ARG A 8 10.92 19.50 -4.34
N ARG A 9 9.75 19.49 -4.97
CA ARG A 9 8.51 19.03 -4.34
C ARG A 9 8.56 17.52 -4.14
N LYS A 10 8.02 17.04 -3.01
CA LYS A 10 7.96 15.60 -2.65
C LYS A 10 6.60 14.96 -2.98
N TYR A 11 5.71 15.71 -3.59
CA TYR A 11 4.36 15.27 -3.91
C TYR A 11 3.88 15.97 -5.17
N GLU A 12 2.98 15.31 -5.88
CA GLU A 12 2.25 15.84 -7.01
C GLU A 12 0.77 15.97 -6.62
N LYS A 13 0.09 16.96 -7.20
CA LYS A 13 -1.36 17.10 -7.01
C LYS A 13 -2.08 16.25 -8.07
N PRO A 14 -3.30 15.78 -7.79
CA PRO A 14 -4.14 15.19 -8.83
C PRO A 14 -4.33 16.18 -10.00
N SER A 15 -4.43 15.65 -11.22
CA SER A 15 -4.62 16.47 -12.42
C SER A 15 -5.95 17.23 -12.36
N HIS A 16 -7.05 16.51 -12.14
CA HIS A 16 -8.38 17.10 -12.07
C HIS A 16 -8.83 17.29 -10.61
N PRO A 17 -9.12 18.51 -10.12
CA PRO A 17 -9.42 18.71 -8.70
C PRO A 17 -10.73 18.07 -8.19
N TRP A 18 -11.77 18.00 -9.02
CA TRP A 18 -13.16 17.76 -8.59
C TRP A 18 -13.68 16.37 -8.97
N GLU A 19 -12.93 15.33 -8.63
CA GLU A 19 -13.29 13.95 -8.94
C GLU A 19 -13.90 13.27 -7.71
N GLY A 20 -15.21 13.06 -7.73
CA GLY A 20 -15.97 12.59 -6.57
C GLY A 20 -15.50 11.23 -6.03
N GLU A 21 -15.28 10.25 -6.92
CA GLU A 21 -14.81 8.91 -6.57
C GLU A 21 -13.44 8.94 -5.90
N ARG A 22 -12.50 9.68 -6.49
CA ARG A 22 -11.17 9.87 -5.91
C ARG A 22 -11.25 10.56 -4.55
N ILE A 23 -12.05 11.62 -4.42
CA ILE A 23 -12.19 12.34 -3.15
C ILE A 23 -12.71 11.41 -2.05
N LYS A 24 -13.70 10.55 -2.35
CA LYS A 24 -14.22 9.54 -1.42
C LYS A 24 -13.12 8.56 -1.00
N ALA A 25 -12.43 7.94 -1.96
CA ALA A 25 -11.35 6.99 -1.67
C ALA A 25 -10.18 7.63 -0.87
N GLU A 26 -9.79 8.86 -1.20
CA GLU A 26 -8.77 9.59 -0.44
C GLU A 26 -9.23 9.86 1.01
N ASN A 27 -10.51 10.19 1.21
CA ASN A 27 -11.07 10.46 2.53
C ASN A 27 -11.16 9.20 3.38
N GLU A 28 -11.49 8.05 2.79
CA GLU A 28 -11.46 6.74 3.47
C GLU A 28 -10.05 6.43 3.99
N LEU A 29 -9.02 6.63 3.16
CA LEU A 29 -7.62 6.44 3.57
C LEU A 29 -7.19 7.45 4.65
N LEU A 30 -7.66 8.70 4.56
CA LEU A 30 -7.42 9.73 5.58
C LEU A 30 -7.97 9.30 6.95
N MET A 31 -9.21 8.81 6.98
CA MET A 31 -9.89 8.35 8.19
C MET A 31 -9.20 7.09 8.75
N LYS A 32 -8.97 6.09 7.91
CA LYS A 32 -8.34 4.81 8.29
C LYS A 32 -6.97 4.98 8.95
N TYR A 33 -6.13 5.86 8.41
CA TYR A 33 -4.75 6.05 8.88
C TYR A 33 -4.54 7.31 9.75
N GLY A 34 -5.60 8.07 10.06
CA GLY A 34 -5.52 9.30 10.87
C GLY A 34 -4.60 10.36 10.26
N LEU A 35 -4.70 10.57 8.94
CA LEU A 35 -3.88 11.55 8.23
C LEU A 35 -4.46 12.96 8.46
N LYS A 36 -3.59 13.97 8.60
CA LYS A 36 -4.04 15.35 8.81
C LYS A 36 -4.61 15.97 7.53
N ASN A 37 -3.87 15.82 6.42
CA ASN A 37 -4.16 16.47 5.14
C ASN A 37 -3.94 15.48 3.98
N LYS A 38 -4.65 15.69 2.86
CA LYS A 38 -4.43 14.96 1.58
C LYS A 38 -2.99 15.01 1.06
N ARG A 39 -2.25 16.07 1.39
CA ARG A 39 -0.82 16.19 1.05
C ARG A 39 0.01 15.02 1.56
N GLU A 40 -0.33 14.45 2.71
CA GLU A 40 0.38 13.28 3.25
C GLU A 40 0.12 12.03 2.42
N LEU A 41 -1.12 11.85 1.96
CA LEU A 41 -1.50 10.79 1.04
C LEU A 41 -0.79 10.95 -0.31
N TRP A 42 -0.78 12.17 -0.86
CA TRP A 42 -0.09 12.45 -2.13
C TRP A 42 1.42 12.23 -2.05
N ARG A 43 2.05 12.48 -0.90
CA ARG A 43 3.47 12.11 -0.68
C ARG A 43 3.67 10.60 -0.74
N ALA A 44 2.78 9.81 -0.15
CA ALA A 44 2.85 8.35 -0.21
C ALA A 44 2.63 7.84 -1.65
N GLN A 45 1.65 8.39 -2.37
CA GLN A 45 1.41 8.09 -3.78
C GLN A 45 2.62 8.44 -4.66
N SER A 46 3.18 9.64 -4.51
CA SER A 46 4.37 10.06 -5.25
C SER A 46 5.58 9.19 -4.93
N PHE A 47 5.76 8.76 -3.68
CA PHE A 47 6.83 7.84 -3.31
C PHE A 47 6.75 6.52 -4.07
N ILE A 48 5.55 5.91 -4.17
CA ILE A 48 5.34 4.70 -4.96
C ILE A 48 5.54 4.98 -6.45
N ARG A 49 5.04 6.11 -6.95
CA ARG A 49 5.25 6.51 -8.35
C ARG A 49 6.73 6.55 -8.71
N THR A 50 7.57 7.10 -7.84
CA THR A 50 9.03 7.12 -8.03
C THR A 50 9.62 5.71 -8.02
N LEU A 51 9.25 4.86 -7.06
CA LEU A 51 9.73 3.47 -7.01
C LEU A 51 9.33 2.67 -8.27
N ARG A 52 8.07 2.81 -8.70
CA ARG A 52 7.57 2.15 -9.92
C ARG A 52 8.23 2.68 -11.18
N ALA A 53 8.52 3.98 -11.25
CA ALA A 53 9.25 4.57 -12.36
C ALA A 53 10.68 4.02 -12.44
N GLN A 54 11.38 3.98 -11.31
CA GLN A 54 12.71 3.38 -11.22
C GLN A 54 12.68 1.89 -11.61
N SER A 55 11.69 1.15 -11.13
CA SER A 55 11.54 -0.28 -11.48
C SER A 55 11.34 -0.51 -12.97
N ARG A 56 10.49 0.29 -13.64
CA ARG A 56 10.26 0.19 -15.09
C ARG A 56 11.52 0.49 -15.90
N ASP A 57 12.25 1.53 -15.51
CA ASP A 57 13.50 1.91 -16.17
C ASP A 57 14.57 0.82 -16.03
N LEU A 58 14.73 0.30 -14.80
CA LEU A 58 15.66 -0.80 -14.54
C LEU A 58 15.30 -2.08 -15.30
N GLN A 59 14.02 -2.43 -15.39
CA GLN A 59 13.60 -3.59 -16.20
C GLN A 59 14.00 -3.45 -17.67
N ALA A 60 13.83 -2.26 -18.26
CA ALA A 60 14.25 -2.00 -19.62
C ALA A 60 15.78 -2.12 -19.79
N ARG A 61 16.56 -1.55 -18.87
CA ARG A 61 18.03 -1.57 -18.92
C ARG A 61 18.63 -2.95 -18.67
N VAL A 62 18.05 -3.72 -17.75
CA VAL A 62 18.46 -5.12 -17.50
C VAL A 62 18.24 -5.98 -18.75
N ARG A 63 17.14 -5.76 -19.49
CA ARG A 63 16.89 -6.47 -20.75
C ARG A 63 17.97 -6.19 -21.81
N THR A 64 18.57 -5.02 -21.78
CA THR A 64 19.69 -4.63 -22.66
C THR A 64 21.05 -5.20 -22.21
N GLY A 65 21.12 -5.79 -21.00
CA GLY A 65 22.35 -6.38 -20.46
C GLY A 65 23.32 -5.39 -19.79
N ASP A 66 22.81 -4.23 -19.34
CA ASP A 66 23.62 -3.24 -18.62
C ASP A 66 23.98 -3.74 -17.20
N LYS A 67 25.27 -3.97 -16.95
CA LYS A 67 25.80 -4.42 -15.64
C LYS A 67 25.45 -3.46 -14.50
N GLN A 68 25.40 -2.16 -14.78
CA GLN A 68 25.07 -1.16 -13.77
C GLN A 68 23.61 -1.31 -13.30
N ALA A 69 22.70 -1.67 -14.21
CA ALA A 69 21.30 -1.90 -13.86
C ALA A 69 21.14 -3.11 -12.91
N GLU A 70 21.96 -4.16 -13.05
CA GLU A 70 21.94 -5.29 -12.12
C GLU A 70 22.33 -4.89 -10.68
N VAL A 71 23.23 -3.92 -10.52
CA VAL A 71 23.60 -3.39 -9.20
C VAL A 71 22.47 -2.53 -8.65
N GLU A 72 21.96 -1.59 -9.45
CA GLU A 72 20.86 -0.71 -9.06
C GLU A 72 19.56 -1.46 -8.71
N THR A 73 19.29 -2.58 -9.38
CA THR A 73 18.15 -3.45 -9.05
C THR A 73 18.30 -4.10 -7.68
N LYS A 74 19.48 -4.63 -7.36
CA LYS A 74 19.78 -5.17 -6.03
C LYS A 74 19.62 -4.10 -4.95
N GLU A 75 20.13 -2.89 -5.20
CA GLU A 75 19.98 -1.77 -4.26
C GLU A 75 18.53 -1.32 -4.07
N LEU A 76 17.74 -1.25 -5.15
CA LEU A 76 16.33 -0.91 -5.09
C LEU A 76 15.55 -1.94 -4.26
N LEU A 77 15.78 -3.23 -4.51
CA LEU A 77 15.15 -4.32 -3.77
C LEU A 77 15.56 -4.30 -2.29
N GLN A 78 16.85 -4.13 -1.99
CA GLN A 78 17.35 -3.98 -0.62
C GLN A 78 16.73 -2.79 0.09
N ARG A 79 16.57 -1.65 -0.59
CA ARG A 79 15.90 -0.47 -0.04
C ARG A 79 14.43 -0.76 0.28
N CYS A 80 13.69 -1.41 -0.61
CA CYS A 80 12.30 -1.79 -0.38
C CYS A 80 12.17 -2.79 0.79
N ALA A 81 13.06 -3.78 0.87
CA ALA A 81 13.12 -4.74 1.98
C ALA A 81 13.43 -4.05 3.33
N LYS A 82 14.36 -3.10 3.34
CA LYS A 82 14.72 -2.33 4.55
C LYS A 82 13.55 -1.51 5.09
N LEU A 83 12.71 -0.97 4.21
CA LEU A 83 11.47 -0.25 4.57
C LEU A 83 10.30 -1.19 4.89
N ALA A 84 10.50 -2.51 4.79
CA ALA A 84 9.47 -3.54 4.93
C ALA A 84 8.26 -3.34 4.00
N LEU A 85 8.54 -2.90 2.76
CA LEU A 85 7.53 -2.85 1.69
C LEU A 85 7.46 -4.16 0.90
N LEU A 86 8.57 -4.91 0.87
CA LEU A 86 8.70 -6.20 0.20
C LEU A 86 9.39 -7.20 1.14
N PRO A 87 9.21 -8.52 0.91
CA PRO A 87 10.01 -9.53 1.59
C PRO A 87 11.51 -9.36 1.25
N PRO A 88 12.41 -9.74 2.16
CA PRO A 88 13.85 -9.55 1.98
C PRO A 88 14.45 -10.51 0.96
N GLU A 89 13.81 -11.67 0.78
CA GLU A 89 14.22 -12.73 -0.12
C GLU A 89 13.12 -13.00 -1.15
N GLY A 90 13.50 -13.37 -2.36
CA GLY A 90 12.58 -13.73 -3.44
C GLY A 90 11.83 -12.55 -4.10
N ALA A 91 12.06 -11.32 -3.66
CA ALA A 91 11.41 -10.15 -4.26
C ALA A 91 11.97 -9.83 -5.66
N THR A 92 11.07 -9.51 -6.58
CA THR A 92 11.39 -9.16 -7.96
C THR A 92 11.01 -7.71 -8.27
N LEU A 93 11.47 -7.18 -9.41
CA LEU A 93 11.08 -5.85 -9.90
C LEU A 93 9.57 -5.75 -10.16
N ASN A 94 8.91 -6.86 -10.53
CA ASN A 94 7.47 -6.86 -10.76
C ASN A 94 6.68 -6.61 -9.46
N ASP A 95 7.19 -7.07 -8.32
CA ASP A 95 6.55 -6.86 -7.02
C ASP A 95 6.58 -5.37 -6.61
N VAL A 96 7.60 -4.62 -7.05
CA VAL A 96 7.63 -3.16 -6.84
C VAL A 96 6.49 -2.48 -7.61
N LEU A 97 6.10 -3.02 -8.77
CA LEU A 97 5.01 -2.49 -9.59
C LEU A 97 3.64 -2.71 -8.94
N SER A 98 3.45 -3.80 -8.18
CA SER A 98 2.18 -4.11 -7.52
C SER A 98 1.95 -3.37 -6.19
N LEU A 99 2.97 -2.68 -5.64
CA LEU A 99 2.88 -1.98 -4.35
C LEU A 99 1.72 -0.98 -4.26
N ASN A 100 0.86 -1.11 -3.25
CA ASN A 100 -0.24 -0.19 -3.01
C ASN A 100 0.14 0.97 -2.06
N THR A 101 -0.57 2.09 -2.17
CA THR A 101 -0.49 3.26 -1.27
C THR A 101 -0.61 2.90 0.20
N GLU A 102 -1.47 1.93 0.52
CA GLU A 102 -1.65 1.42 1.87
C GLU A 102 -0.38 0.81 2.46
N ALA A 103 0.42 0.08 1.66
CA ALA A 103 1.66 -0.51 2.13
C ALA A 103 2.61 0.56 2.70
N VAL A 104 2.68 1.72 2.04
CA VAL A 104 3.48 2.87 2.50
C VAL A 104 2.89 3.53 3.74
N LEU A 105 1.57 3.67 3.80
CA LEU A 105 0.89 4.27 4.96
C LEU A 105 0.99 3.39 6.21
N GLN A 106 0.98 2.06 6.07
CA GLN A 106 1.15 1.11 7.18
C GLN A 106 2.54 1.14 7.81
N ARG A 107 3.57 1.60 7.09
CA ARG A 107 4.95 1.71 7.59
C ARG A 107 5.26 3.02 8.30
N ARG A 108 4.29 3.93 8.41
CA ARG A 108 4.47 5.20 9.10
C ARG A 108 4.57 4.98 10.60
N PHE A 109 5.39 5.77 11.28
CA PHE A 109 5.57 5.65 12.72
C PHE A 109 4.25 5.75 13.50
N GLN A 110 3.35 6.64 13.07
CA GLN A 110 1.99 6.75 13.60
C GLN A 110 1.19 5.45 13.54
N THR A 111 1.19 4.80 12.39
CA THR A 111 0.38 3.60 12.15
C THR A 111 1.01 2.38 12.80
N VAL A 112 2.35 2.31 12.85
CA VAL A 112 3.08 1.27 13.58
C VAL A 112 2.81 1.36 15.08
N ILE A 113 2.82 2.55 15.69
CA ILE A 113 2.48 2.74 17.11
C ILE A 113 1.06 2.27 17.43
N TYR A 114 0.10 2.64 16.57
CA TYR A 114 -1.28 2.19 16.70
C TYR A 114 -1.39 0.66 16.58
N ARG A 115 -0.74 0.05 15.57
CA ARG A 115 -0.74 -1.41 15.38
C ARG A 115 -0.07 -2.17 16.51
N LYS A 116 0.96 -1.59 17.14
CA LYS A 116 1.60 -2.14 18.34
C LYS A 116 0.74 -2.05 19.60
N GLY A 117 -0.40 -1.36 19.55
CA GLY A 117 -1.26 -1.19 20.71
C GLY A 117 -0.72 -0.18 21.74
N LEU A 118 0.18 0.70 21.34
CA LEU A 118 0.67 1.79 22.21
C LEU A 118 -0.30 2.98 22.25
N ALA A 119 -1.34 2.98 21.41
CA ALA A 119 -2.39 3.99 21.39
C ALA A 119 -3.73 3.36 20.98
N PHE A 120 -4.84 3.92 21.44
CA PHE A 120 -6.20 3.47 21.11
C PHE A 120 -6.65 3.88 19.70
N THR A 121 -6.17 5.03 19.22
CA THR A 121 -6.54 5.54 17.89
C THR A 121 -5.31 6.04 17.13
N PRO A 122 -5.36 6.06 15.79
CA PRO A 122 -4.29 6.67 14.98
C PRO A 122 -4.05 8.15 15.32
N ASN A 123 -5.10 8.89 15.70
CA ASN A 123 -4.99 10.30 16.09
C ASN A 123 -4.29 10.48 17.44
N GLN A 124 -4.57 9.61 18.40
CA GLN A 124 -3.86 9.60 19.68
C GLN A 124 -2.39 9.22 19.50
N ALA A 125 -2.08 8.23 18.66
CA ALA A 125 -0.70 7.90 18.29
C ALA A 125 0.05 9.12 17.77
N ARG A 126 -0.61 9.94 16.94
CA ARG A 126 -0.04 11.20 16.44
C ARG A 126 0.26 12.20 17.55
N GLN A 127 -0.64 12.35 18.52
CA GLN A 127 -0.45 13.22 19.68
C GLN A 127 0.77 12.79 20.50
N PHE A 128 0.92 11.49 20.75
CA PHE A 128 2.08 10.94 21.45
C PHE A 128 3.39 11.23 20.73
N ILE A 129 3.40 11.12 19.41
CA ILE A 129 4.59 11.42 18.60
C ILE A 129 4.91 12.91 18.65
N VAL A 130 3.93 13.79 18.43
CA VAL A 130 4.15 15.25 18.37
C VAL A 130 4.65 15.80 19.71
N HIS A 131 4.09 15.34 20.84
CA HIS A 131 4.61 15.69 22.17
C HIS A 131 5.91 14.91 22.51
N GLY A 132 6.17 13.86 21.73
CA GLY A 132 7.33 12.98 21.75
C GLY A 132 7.45 12.17 23.03
N HIS A 133 6.34 11.53 23.35
CA HIS A 133 6.23 10.44 24.29
C HIS A 133 6.69 9.11 23.67
N ALA A 134 6.85 9.02 22.35
CA ALA A 134 7.30 7.84 21.64
C ALA A 134 8.78 7.91 21.24
N ALA A 135 9.46 6.76 21.28
CA ALA A 135 10.86 6.62 20.92
C ALA A 135 11.11 5.42 20.02
N ILE A 136 12.22 5.47 19.28
CA ILE A 136 12.79 4.34 18.54
C ILE A 136 14.20 4.13 19.11
N SER A 137 14.47 2.94 19.64
CA SER A 137 15.78 2.62 20.25
C SER A 137 16.19 3.64 21.33
N GLY A 138 15.22 4.11 22.13
CA GLY A 138 15.42 5.16 23.16
C GLY A 138 15.55 6.59 22.63
N ARG A 139 15.59 6.81 21.31
CA ARG A 139 15.64 8.16 20.70
C ARG A 139 14.23 8.69 20.48
N LYS A 140 13.95 9.89 21.01
CA LYS A 140 12.67 10.59 20.81
C LYS A 140 12.45 10.91 19.32
N VAL A 141 11.33 10.46 18.76
CA VAL A 141 10.95 10.74 17.37
C VAL A 141 9.66 11.56 17.36
N THR A 142 9.70 12.76 16.78
CA THR A 142 8.57 13.71 16.78
C THR A 142 7.80 13.78 15.47
N ILE A 143 8.19 13.00 14.47
CA ILE A 143 7.64 13.06 13.11
C ILE A 143 6.73 11.84 12.85
N PRO A 144 5.40 12.02 12.75
CA PRO A 144 4.46 10.91 12.50
C PRO A 144 4.64 10.24 11.13
N GLY A 145 5.14 11.00 10.16
CA GLY A 145 5.44 10.53 8.81
C GLY A 145 6.81 9.85 8.66
N TYR A 146 7.52 9.57 9.75
CA TYR A 146 8.74 8.78 9.72
C TYR A 146 8.43 7.37 9.20
N MET A 147 9.25 6.86 8.29
CA MET A 147 9.09 5.51 7.76
C MET A 147 9.93 4.55 8.56
N VAL A 148 9.26 3.69 9.33
CA VAL A 148 9.89 2.74 10.25
C VAL A 148 10.55 1.63 9.45
N LYS A 149 11.86 1.46 9.63
CA LYS A 149 12.59 0.34 9.01
C LYS A 149 12.24 -0.97 9.70
N ARG A 150 12.42 -2.08 8.99
CA ARG A 150 12.12 -3.42 9.52
C ARG A 150 12.79 -3.69 10.88
N GLY A 151 14.09 -3.45 11.00
CA GLY A 151 14.83 -3.70 12.25
C GLY A 151 14.57 -2.70 13.38
N GLU A 152 13.96 -1.55 13.08
CA GLU A 152 13.62 -0.53 14.08
C GLU A 152 12.25 -0.81 14.73
N GLU A 153 11.43 -1.63 14.08
CA GLU A 153 10.03 -1.84 14.48
C GLU A 153 9.90 -2.43 15.88
N GLU A 154 10.70 -3.44 16.23
CA GLU A 154 10.70 -4.07 17.56
C GLU A 154 11.11 -3.08 18.65
N GLN A 155 12.01 -2.15 18.34
CA GLN A 155 12.61 -1.18 19.27
C GLN A 155 11.74 0.06 19.52
N ILE A 156 10.49 0.04 19.07
CA ILE A 156 9.50 1.10 19.34
C ILE A 156 8.87 0.88 20.70
N ASP A 157 9.03 1.88 21.56
CA ASP A 157 8.44 1.96 22.90
C ASP A 157 8.19 3.43 23.29
N TYR A 158 7.63 3.68 24.47
CA TYR A 158 7.58 5.00 25.05
C TYR A 158 8.98 5.50 25.43
N HIS A 159 9.15 6.81 25.41
CA HIS A 159 10.37 7.44 25.87
C HIS A 159 10.45 7.38 27.40
N THR A 160 11.59 7.02 27.96
CA THR A 160 11.81 6.82 29.41
C THR A 160 11.40 8.01 30.27
N LYS A 161 11.71 9.24 29.83
CA LYS A 161 11.35 10.49 30.55
C LYS A 161 9.88 10.91 30.39
N SER A 162 9.07 10.14 29.66
CA SER A 162 7.68 10.48 29.40
C SER A 162 6.80 10.07 30.58
N PRO A 163 5.82 10.89 31.01
CA PRO A 163 4.83 10.48 32.01
C PRO A 163 4.03 9.22 31.60
N ILE A 164 3.86 9.01 30.30
CA ILE A 164 3.14 7.87 29.70
C ILE A 164 3.94 6.56 29.81
N SER A 165 5.24 6.64 30.12
CA SER A 165 6.07 5.44 30.33
C SER A 165 5.64 4.64 31.56
N ASN A 166 4.88 5.24 32.48
CA ASN A 166 4.37 4.57 33.66
C ASN A 166 3.17 3.67 33.29
N ASP A 167 3.24 2.38 33.65
CA ASP A 167 2.20 1.39 33.33
C ASP A 167 0.81 1.73 33.92
N MET A 168 0.78 2.43 35.06
CA MET A 168 -0.45 2.83 35.73
C MET A 168 -1.12 4.07 35.13
N HIS A 169 -0.57 4.65 34.06
CA HIS A 169 -1.12 5.87 33.48
C HIS A 169 -2.49 5.59 32.82
N PRO A 170 -3.54 6.39 33.10
CA PRO A 170 -4.91 6.10 32.64
C PRO A 170 -5.07 6.11 31.12
N VAL A 171 -4.21 6.85 30.43
CA VAL A 171 -4.23 6.99 28.96
C VAL A 171 -3.54 5.80 28.26
N ARG A 172 -2.87 4.91 29.00
CA ARG A 172 -2.23 3.71 28.44
C ARG A 172 -3.29 2.66 28.09
N PRO A 173 -3.21 2.02 26.91
CA PRO A 173 -4.11 0.93 26.57
C PRO A 173 -3.99 -0.23 27.56
N LYS A 174 -5.12 -0.60 28.16
CA LYS A 174 -5.20 -1.83 28.97
C LYS A 174 -5.26 -3.03 28.03
N PRO A 175 -4.81 -4.22 28.48
CA PRO A 175 -4.86 -5.43 27.65
C PRO A 175 -6.29 -5.76 27.16
N GLU A 176 -7.32 -5.46 27.96
CA GLU A 176 -8.73 -5.60 27.57
C GLU A 176 -9.11 -4.74 26.36
N ASP A 177 -8.64 -3.49 26.32
CA ASP A 177 -8.92 -2.57 25.22
C ASP A 177 -8.22 -3.00 23.94
N LEU A 178 -7.02 -3.60 24.06
CA LEU A 178 -6.28 -4.15 22.93
C LEU A 178 -7.00 -5.35 22.31
N GLN A 179 -7.64 -6.20 23.13
CA GLN A 179 -8.46 -7.31 22.62
C GLN A 179 -9.65 -6.77 21.82
N LYS A 180 -10.37 -5.79 22.35
CA LYS A 180 -11.49 -5.13 21.65
C LYS A 180 -11.06 -4.49 20.32
N ILE A 181 -9.89 -3.83 20.28
CA ILE A 181 -9.36 -3.24 19.05
C ILE A 181 -9.02 -4.32 18.02
N LYS A 182 -8.42 -5.45 18.46
CA LYS A 182 -8.12 -6.58 17.57
C LYS A 182 -9.39 -7.22 17.02
N GLU A 183 -10.40 -7.44 17.86
CA GLU A 183 -11.70 -7.97 17.47
C GLU A 183 -12.41 -7.03 16.48
N ALA A 184 -12.41 -5.72 16.74
CA ALA A 184 -12.98 -4.73 15.81
C ALA A 184 -12.22 -4.66 14.47
N ALA A 185 -10.89 -4.78 14.49
CA ALA A 185 -10.08 -4.85 13.28
C ALA A 185 -10.30 -6.14 12.48
N GLU A 186 -10.63 -7.25 13.16
CA GLU A 186 -10.94 -8.53 12.53
C GLU A 186 -12.36 -8.54 11.95
N ALA A 187 -13.34 -7.96 12.64
CA ALA A 187 -14.71 -7.80 12.16
C ALA A 187 -14.83 -6.84 10.96
N THR A 188 -13.87 -5.92 10.80
CA THR A 188 -13.81 -4.98 9.66
C THR A 188 -12.94 -5.46 8.51
N LYS A 189 -12.27 -6.62 8.63
CA LYS A 189 -11.84 -7.32 7.41
C LYS A 189 -13.12 -7.60 6.64
N PRO A 190 -13.28 -7.11 5.39
CA PRO A 190 -14.32 -7.65 4.56
C PRO A 190 -14.06 -9.15 4.53
N GLU A 191 -14.99 -9.94 5.07
CA GLU A 191 -15.09 -11.34 4.67
C GLU A 191 -14.96 -11.31 3.15
N GLU A 192 -13.92 -11.96 2.61
CA GLU A 192 -13.89 -12.29 1.20
C GLU A 192 -15.17 -13.09 0.98
N LYS A 193 -16.25 -12.39 0.60
CA LYS A 193 -17.49 -13.02 0.25
C LYS A 193 -17.10 -14.02 -0.81
N ASN A 194 -17.38 -15.27 -0.48
CA ASN A 194 -17.37 -16.43 -1.34
C ASN A 194 -18.35 -16.21 -2.51
N GLU A 195 -18.08 -15.26 -3.39
CA GLU A 195 -18.87 -14.89 -4.57
C GLU A 195 -18.08 -15.16 -5.86
N ILE A 196 -17.45 -16.34 -5.95
CA ILE A 196 -17.01 -16.90 -7.25
C ILE A 196 -17.75 -18.22 -7.57
N LYS A 197 -18.67 -18.69 -6.69
CA LYS A 197 -19.39 -19.96 -6.93
C LYS A 197 -20.72 -19.86 -7.69
N VAL A 198 -21.20 -18.68 -8.09
CA VAL A 198 -22.50 -18.54 -8.80
C VAL A 198 -22.37 -18.17 -10.29
N ALA A 199 -21.21 -17.68 -10.76
CA ALA A 199 -21.06 -17.22 -12.14
C ALA A 199 -20.59 -18.30 -13.15
N LYS A 200 -19.89 -19.35 -12.71
CA LYS A 200 -19.41 -20.43 -13.59
C LYS A 200 -20.50 -21.16 -14.41
N PRO A 201 -21.71 -21.47 -13.88
CA PRO A 201 -22.71 -22.18 -14.67
C PRO A 201 -23.44 -21.30 -15.70
N LYS A 202 -23.54 -19.98 -15.47
CA LYS A 202 -24.17 -19.05 -16.42
C LYS A 202 -23.25 -18.73 -17.60
N LEU A 203 -21.97 -18.43 -17.35
CA LEU A 203 -20.99 -18.23 -18.42
C LEU A 203 -20.77 -19.50 -19.26
N ALA A 204 -20.74 -20.69 -18.63
CA ALA A 204 -20.61 -21.95 -19.38
C ALA A 204 -21.84 -22.28 -20.24
N LYS A 205 -23.04 -21.79 -19.88
CA LYS A 205 -24.24 -21.90 -20.73
C LYS A 205 -24.20 -20.95 -21.91
N ILE A 206 -23.78 -19.70 -21.68
CA ILE A 206 -23.68 -18.67 -22.74
C ILE A 206 -22.61 -19.06 -23.77
N ILE A 207 -21.43 -19.52 -23.33
CA ILE A 207 -20.37 -19.98 -24.23
C ILE A 207 -20.81 -21.22 -25.02
N LYS A 208 -21.62 -22.11 -24.42
CA LYS A 208 -22.17 -23.28 -25.13
C LYS A 208 -23.27 -22.92 -26.12
N THR A 209 -24.03 -21.85 -25.92
CA THR A 209 -25.02 -21.36 -26.88
C THR A 209 -24.34 -20.63 -28.04
N GLU A 210 -23.32 -19.79 -27.76
CA GLU A 210 -22.55 -19.08 -28.79
C GLU A 210 -21.76 -20.05 -29.69
N LEU A 211 -21.09 -21.06 -29.12
CA LEU A 211 -20.41 -22.10 -29.90
C LEU A 211 -21.35 -23.04 -30.67
N LYS A 212 -22.65 -23.03 -30.37
CA LYS A 212 -23.66 -23.80 -31.08
C LYS A 212 -24.27 -22.99 -32.22
N GLU A 213 -24.49 -21.69 -32.00
CA GLU A 213 -24.88 -20.73 -33.05
C GLU A 213 -23.78 -20.55 -34.10
N GLU A 214 -22.49 -20.50 -33.72
CA GLU A 214 -21.38 -20.48 -34.69
C GLU A 214 -21.29 -21.77 -35.51
N LYS A 215 -21.57 -22.93 -34.90
CA LYS A 215 -21.59 -24.22 -35.62
C LYS A 215 -22.81 -24.40 -36.53
N GLU A 216 -23.95 -23.85 -36.15
CA GLU A 216 -25.15 -23.86 -36.99
C GLU A 216 -25.03 -22.85 -38.15
N ALA A 217 -24.33 -21.72 -37.95
CA ALA A 217 -24.02 -20.74 -39.00
C ALA A 217 -22.98 -21.23 -40.03
N GLU A 218 -22.04 -22.11 -39.64
CA GLU A 218 -21.10 -22.75 -40.60
C GLU A 218 -21.77 -23.84 -41.46
N THR A 219 -22.90 -24.42 -41.02
CA THR A 219 -23.63 -25.44 -41.78
C THR A 219 -24.65 -24.90 -42.79
N GLU A 220 -24.98 -23.60 -42.74
CA GLU A 220 -25.93 -22.96 -43.67
C GLU A 220 -25.23 -22.12 -44.76
N VAL A 221 -24.14 -22.64 -45.35
CA VAL A 221 -23.70 -22.11 -46.65
C VAL A 221 -24.67 -22.64 -47.72
N PRO A 222 -25.39 -21.78 -48.46
CA PRO A 222 -26.32 -22.23 -49.48
C PRO A 222 -25.55 -22.94 -50.61
N GLU A 223 -25.98 -24.16 -50.90
CA GLU A 223 -25.56 -25.00 -52.01
C GLU A 223 -25.68 -24.20 -53.32
N ALA A 224 -24.55 -23.90 -53.96
CA ALA A 224 -24.52 -23.24 -55.26
C ALA A 224 -25.06 -24.22 -56.33
N PRO A 225 -25.90 -23.77 -57.27
CA PRO A 225 -26.50 -24.66 -58.27
C PRO A 225 -25.43 -25.25 -59.20
N GLU A 226 -25.47 -26.57 -59.35
CA GLU A 226 -24.64 -27.35 -60.27
C GLU A 226 -24.77 -26.82 -61.71
N GLN A 227 -23.65 -26.44 -62.32
CA GLN A 227 -23.56 -26.29 -63.78
C GLN A 227 -22.99 -27.59 -64.35
N GLU A 228 -23.84 -28.33 -65.05
CA GLU A 228 -23.45 -29.45 -65.92
C GLU A 228 -22.56 -28.94 -67.07
N GLY A 229 -21.45 -29.65 -67.32
CA GLY A 229 -20.52 -29.41 -68.43
C GLY A 229 -19.36 -30.39 -68.44
#